data_AF-A0A4Q7J296-F1
#
_entry.id   AF-A0A4Q7J296-F1
#
_cell.length_a   1.000
_cell.length_b   1.000
_cell.length_c   1.000
_cell.angle_alpha   90.00
_cell.angle_beta   90.00
_cell.angle_gamma   90.00
#
_symmetry.space_group_name_H-M   'P 1'
#
loop_
_entity.id
_entity.type
_entity.pdbx_description
1 polymer ?
#
loop_
_entity_poly.entity_id
_entity_poly.type
_entity_poly.pdbx_seq_one_letter_code
_entity_poly.pdbx_strand_id
1 'polypeptide(L)'
;MTNPTPDPDTTTAEDLDEDRLRVDPLEGGVEPPEHWSAADRFGTTANEQREGESIEQKLAEERPDTEPDEVPETPVAAAPAEALDQSIDDVTGDVEPIVPPDRVDGPRSDAAERGQSADE
;
A
#
# COMPACT_ATOMS: atom_id res chain seq x y z
N MET A 1 32.54 -2.60 -57.09
CA MET A 1 32.05 -2.93 -55.73
C MET A 1 30.63 -3.45 -55.91
N THR A 2 30.45 -4.77 -55.76
CA THR A 2 29.11 -5.38 -55.77
C THR A 2 28.53 -5.19 -54.38
N ASN A 3 27.34 -4.60 -54.26
CA ASN A 3 26.64 -4.57 -52.98
C ASN A 3 26.28 -6.00 -52.58
N PRO A 4 26.50 -6.41 -51.32
CA PRO A 4 26.07 -7.71 -50.85
C PRO A 4 24.54 -7.84 -51.00
N THR A 5 24.09 -9.02 -51.42
CA THR A 5 22.65 -9.35 -51.45
C THR A 5 22.12 -9.33 -50.01
N PRO A 6 21.02 -8.62 -49.72
CA PRO A 6 20.46 -8.57 -48.37
C PRO A 6 19.92 -9.93 -47.95
N ASP A 7 20.06 -10.25 -46.65
CA ASP A 7 19.57 -11.49 -46.07
C ASP A 7 18.02 -11.52 -46.06
N PRO A 8 17.38 -12.68 -46.30
CA PRO A 8 15.93 -12.79 -46.38
C PRO A 8 15.22 -12.44 -45.06
N ASP A 9 15.87 -12.70 -43.93
CA ASP A 9 15.35 -12.35 -42.60
C ASP A 9 15.29 -10.83 -42.41
N THR A 10 16.31 -10.10 -42.91
CA THR A 10 16.31 -8.63 -42.90
C THR A 10 15.27 -8.04 -43.85
N THR A 11 15.04 -8.68 -45.01
CA THR A 11 14.04 -8.22 -45.98
C THR A 11 12.62 -8.28 -45.41
N THR A 12 12.30 -9.33 -44.65
CA THR A 12 10.98 -9.51 -44.02
C THR A 12 10.78 -8.53 -42.86
N ALA A 13 11.84 -8.25 -42.09
CA ALA A 13 11.79 -7.25 -41.03
C ALA A 13 11.57 -5.85 -41.59
N GLU A 14 12.30 -5.45 -42.64
CA GLU A 14 12.13 -4.13 -43.26
C GLU A 14 10.80 -3.95 -43.97
N ASP A 15 10.15 -5.03 -44.42
CA ASP A 15 8.79 -4.96 -44.99
C ASP A 15 7.73 -4.56 -43.95
N LEU A 16 8.04 -4.68 -42.66
CA LEU A 16 7.15 -4.31 -41.55
C LEU A 16 7.44 -2.89 -41.01
N ASP A 17 8.41 -2.19 -41.58
CA ASP A 17 8.71 -0.82 -41.19
C ASP A 17 7.59 0.15 -41.62
N GLU A 18 7.41 1.22 -40.85
CA GLU A 18 6.33 2.21 -40.99
C GLU A 18 6.32 2.91 -42.37
N ASP A 19 7.51 3.16 -42.93
CA ASP A 19 7.68 3.80 -44.23
C ASP A 19 7.20 2.91 -45.39
N ARG A 20 7.36 1.60 -45.25
CA ARG A 20 6.90 0.59 -46.21
C ARG A 20 5.43 0.24 -46.02
N LEU A 21 4.97 0.10 -44.77
CA LEU A 21 3.56 -0.10 -44.44
C LEU A 21 2.73 1.16 -44.72
N ARG A 22 3.37 2.32 -44.89
CA ARG A 22 2.74 3.63 -45.09
C ARG A 22 1.74 3.97 -43.98
N VAL A 23 2.09 3.58 -42.76
CA VAL A 23 1.31 3.86 -41.56
C VAL A 23 2.12 4.85 -40.74
N ASP A 24 1.49 5.94 -40.32
CA ASP A 24 2.11 6.85 -39.35
C ASP A 24 1.82 6.31 -37.93
N PRO A 25 2.84 5.97 -37.13
CA PRO A 25 2.62 5.52 -35.75
C PRO A 25 1.88 6.56 -34.90
N LEU A 26 1.92 7.84 -35.28
CA LEU A 26 1.20 8.92 -34.61
C LEU A 26 -0.26 9.04 -35.05
N GLU A 27 -0.66 8.44 -36.17
CA GLU A 27 -2.06 8.45 -36.64
C GLU A 27 -2.99 7.66 -35.72
N GLY A 28 -2.46 6.64 -35.04
CA GLY A 28 -3.18 5.89 -33.99
C GLY A 28 -2.96 6.44 -32.56
N GLY A 29 -2.18 7.50 -32.42
CA GLY A 29 -1.87 8.09 -31.12
C GLY A 29 -3.11 8.72 -30.50
N VAL A 30 -3.35 8.45 -29.21
CA VAL A 30 -4.35 9.18 -28.43
C VAL A 30 -3.74 10.52 -28.03
N GLU A 31 -4.31 11.63 -28.50
CA GLU A 31 -3.88 12.96 -28.08
C GLU A 31 -4.28 13.17 -26.60
N PRO A 32 -3.30 13.45 -25.70
CA PRO A 32 -3.62 13.74 -24.32
C PRO A 32 -4.35 15.08 -24.23
N PRO A 33 -5.18 15.31 -23.18
CA PRO A 33 -5.86 16.57 -23.00
C PRO A 33 -4.86 17.74 -22.88
N GLU A 34 -5.18 18.87 -23.53
CA GLU A 34 -4.34 20.09 -23.53
C GLU A 34 -4.11 20.68 -22.12
N HIS A 35 -4.97 20.29 -21.17
CA HIS A 35 -4.96 20.78 -19.80
C HIS A 35 -5.03 19.62 -18.80
N TRP A 36 -4.62 19.91 -17.57
CA TRP A 36 -4.80 18.97 -16.46
C TRP A 36 -6.27 18.58 -16.37
N SER A 37 -6.51 17.28 -16.20
CA SER A 37 -7.84 16.75 -15.88
C SER A 37 -7.86 16.41 -14.39
N ALA A 38 -8.96 16.73 -13.72
CA ALA A 38 -9.15 16.32 -12.33
C ALA A 38 -9.15 14.79 -12.24
N ALA A 39 -8.66 14.26 -11.12
CA ALA A 39 -8.93 12.87 -10.79
C ALA A 39 -10.37 12.80 -10.29
N ASP A 40 -11.18 11.91 -10.87
CA ASP A 40 -12.55 11.59 -10.43
C ASP A 40 -12.59 10.26 -9.65
N ARG A 41 -11.47 9.88 -9.04
CA ARG A 41 -11.38 8.69 -8.18
C ARG A 41 -11.93 8.97 -6.78
N PHE A 42 -12.00 7.93 -5.95
CA PHE A 42 -12.46 8.02 -4.58
C PHE A 42 -11.69 9.10 -3.78
N GLY A 43 -12.40 9.81 -2.90
CA GLY A 43 -11.81 10.86 -2.04
C GLY A 43 -11.88 12.27 -2.63
N THR A 44 -12.64 12.46 -3.71
CA THR A 44 -12.86 13.76 -4.34
C THR A 44 -13.99 14.55 -3.66
N THR A 45 -14.87 13.87 -2.93
CA THR A 45 -15.94 14.50 -2.16
C THR A 45 -15.66 14.47 -0.65
N ALA A 46 -16.24 15.44 0.09
CA ALA A 46 -16.13 15.49 1.55
C ALA A 46 -16.77 14.27 2.26
N ASN A 47 -17.70 13.56 1.60
CA ASN A 47 -18.27 12.35 2.16
C ASN A 47 -17.30 11.18 2.06
N GLU A 48 -16.73 10.96 0.88
CA GLU A 48 -15.75 9.90 0.63
C GLU A 48 -14.50 10.07 1.48
N GLN A 49 -14.01 11.30 1.68
CA GLN A 49 -12.85 11.51 2.56
C GLN A 49 -13.12 11.12 4.02
N ARG A 50 -14.37 11.24 4.49
CA ARG A 50 -14.75 10.83 5.85
C ARG A 50 -14.94 9.32 5.96
N GLU A 51 -15.52 8.71 4.94
CA GLU A 51 -15.75 7.26 4.89
C GLU A 51 -14.42 6.51 4.68
N GLY A 52 -13.52 7.06 3.88
CA GLY A 52 -12.31 6.39 3.45
C GLY A 52 -12.60 5.30 2.41
N GLU A 53 -11.61 5.02 1.57
CA GLU A 53 -11.70 3.92 0.60
C GLU A 53 -11.56 2.57 1.32
N SER A 54 -12.27 1.54 0.84
CA SER A 54 -12.20 0.22 1.45
C SER A 54 -10.82 -0.41 1.27
N ILE A 55 -10.40 -1.21 2.26
CA ILE A 55 -9.11 -1.88 2.23
C ILE A 55 -9.04 -2.87 1.08
N GLU A 56 -10.15 -3.55 0.77
CA GLU A 56 -10.22 -4.50 -0.34
C GLU A 56 -10.01 -3.81 -1.69
N GLN A 57 -10.54 -2.60 -1.87
CA GLN A 57 -10.36 -1.82 -3.09
C GLN A 57 -8.90 -1.39 -3.25
N LYS A 58 -8.28 -0.87 -2.18
CA LYS A 58 -6.86 -0.53 -2.18
C LYS A 58 -5.97 -1.73 -2.52
N LEU A 59 -6.23 -2.87 -1.89
CA LEU A 59 -5.45 -4.10 -2.12
C LEU A 59 -5.60 -4.62 -3.55
N ALA A 60 -6.77 -4.44 -4.16
CA ALA A 60 -6.99 -4.82 -5.56
C ALA A 60 -6.26 -3.92 -6.57
N GLU A 61 -6.00 -2.65 -6.22
CA GLU A 61 -5.20 -1.74 -7.04
C GLU A 61 -3.69 -2.01 -6.95
N GLU A 62 -3.23 -2.55 -5.82
CA GLU A 62 -1.81 -2.86 -5.58
C GLU A 62 -1.33 -4.08 -6.38
N ARG A 63 -0.09 -4.01 -6.88
CA ARG A 63 0.64 -5.14 -7.43
C ARG A 63 1.79 -5.50 -6.50
N PRO A 64 1.94 -6.76 -6.07
CA PRO A 64 3.09 -7.18 -5.29
C PRO A 64 4.39 -6.98 -6.08
N ASP A 65 5.40 -6.38 -5.46
CA ASP A 65 6.74 -6.24 -6.05
C ASP A 65 7.51 -7.58 -5.98
N THR A 66 7.22 -8.37 -4.95
CA THR A 66 7.75 -9.72 -4.76
C THR A 66 6.61 -10.72 -4.61
N GLU A 67 6.92 -11.99 -4.85
CA GLU A 67 5.97 -13.06 -4.52
C GLU A 67 5.65 -13.01 -3.02
N PRO A 68 4.35 -13.09 -2.65
CA PRO A 68 3.97 -13.15 -1.24
C PRO A 68 4.50 -14.45 -0.62
N ASP A 69 4.93 -14.38 0.64
CA ASP A 69 5.32 -15.56 1.39
C ASP A 69 4.16 -16.55 1.55
N GLU A 70 4.47 -17.84 1.55
CA GLU A 70 3.49 -18.89 1.79
C GLU A 70 2.97 -18.78 3.23
N VAL A 71 1.66 -18.52 3.37
CA VAL A 71 1.03 -18.42 4.69
C VAL A 71 0.89 -19.83 5.27
N PRO A 72 1.51 -20.14 6.42
CA PRO A 72 1.43 -21.48 7.00
C PRO A 72 0.00 -21.77 7.52
N GLU A 73 -0.42 -23.03 7.41
CA GLU A 73 -1.73 -23.51 7.88
C GLU A 73 -1.97 -23.25 9.38
N THR A 74 -0.90 -23.28 10.18
CA THR A 74 -0.93 -22.94 11.60
C THR A 74 -0.29 -21.58 11.81
N PRO A 75 -0.97 -20.62 12.46
CA PRO A 75 -0.37 -19.35 12.82
C PRO A 75 0.91 -19.57 13.62
N VAL A 76 1.97 -18.80 13.29
CA VAL A 76 3.30 -18.91 13.94
C VAL A 76 3.19 -18.82 15.47
N ALA A 77 2.30 -17.97 15.97
CA ALA A 77 2.04 -17.81 17.41
C ALA A 77 1.47 -19.07 18.10
N ALA A 78 0.85 -19.98 17.35
CA ALA A 78 0.27 -21.23 17.85
C ALA A 78 1.13 -22.46 17.52
N ALA A 79 2.21 -22.30 16.74
CA ALA A 79 3.08 -23.40 16.36
C ALA A 79 3.96 -23.85 17.55
N PRO A 80 4.22 -25.16 17.71
CA PRO A 80 5.17 -25.65 18.70
C PRO A 80 6.59 -25.19 18.36
N ALA A 81 7.45 -25.04 19.37
CA ALA A 81 8.80 -24.51 19.20
C ALA A 81 9.65 -25.31 18.20
N GLU A 82 9.44 -26.62 18.11
CA GLU A 82 10.15 -27.50 17.17
C GLU A 82 9.76 -27.30 15.71
N ALA A 83 8.62 -26.65 15.44
CA ALA A 83 8.14 -26.34 14.09
C ALA A 83 8.52 -24.91 13.66
N LEU A 84 9.12 -24.10 14.54
CA LEU A 84 9.60 -22.77 14.24
C LEU A 84 11.01 -22.83 13.65
N ASP A 85 11.30 -21.98 12.67
CA ASP A 85 12.68 -21.75 12.21
C ASP A 85 13.44 -20.86 13.21
N GLN A 86 14.76 -20.81 13.09
CA GLN A 86 15.65 -19.95 13.87
C GLN A 86 15.62 -18.48 13.39
N SER A 87 14.86 -18.16 12.34
CA SER A 87 14.60 -16.79 11.95
C SER A 87 13.81 -16.06 13.04
N ILE A 88 14.27 -14.87 13.39
CA ILE A 88 13.50 -13.93 14.21
C ILE A 88 13.00 -12.87 13.24
N ASP A 89 11.68 -12.70 13.16
CA ASP A 89 11.10 -11.56 12.46
C ASP A 89 11.63 -10.28 13.09
N ASP A 90 12.17 -9.39 12.25
CA ASP A 90 12.54 -8.05 12.68
C ASP A 90 11.23 -7.32 13.01
N VAL A 91 10.92 -7.23 14.31
CA VAL A 91 9.82 -6.39 14.78
C VAL A 91 10.22 -4.96 14.43
N THR A 92 9.70 -4.44 13.33
CA THR A 92 9.82 -3.02 12.99
C THR A 92 9.37 -2.25 14.23
N GLY A 93 10.30 -1.53 14.86
CA GLY A 93 10.21 -1.03 16.24
C GLY A 93 9.14 0.05 16.50
N ASP A 94 8.18 0.24 15.60
CA ASP A 94 7.07 1.18 15.73
C ASP A 94 5.84 0.60 16.46
N VAL A 95 5.96 -0.58 17.07
CA VAL A 95 4.94 -1.05 18.02
C VAL A 95 5.31 -0.52 19.40
N GLU A 96 4.68 0.58 19.81
CA GLU A 96 4.77 1.02 21.21
C GLU A 96 4.27 -0.13 22.11
N PRO A 97 5.05 -0.53 23.13
CA PRO A 97 4.55 -1.47 24.11
C PRO A 97 3.29 -0.88 24.75
N ILE A 98 2.18 -1.63 24.71
CA ILE A 98 0.95 -1.24 25.40
C ILE A 98 1.28 -1.15 26.88
N VAL A 99 1.56 0.06 27.36
CA VAL A 99 1.69 0.35 28.78
C VAL A 99 0.27 0.17 29.35
N PRO A 100 0.04 -0.77 30.28
CA PRO A 100 -1.23 -0.84 30.98
C PRO A 100 -1.52 0.56 31.53
N PRO A 101 -2.74 1.09 31.40
CA PRO A 101 -3.00 2.43 31.90
C PRO A 101 -2.60 2.43 33.37
N ASP A 102 -1.65 3.30 33.72
CA ASP A 102 -1.35 3.60 35.10
C ASP A 102 -2.71 3.88 35.75
N ARG A 103 -3.08 3.04 36.72
CA ARG A 103 -4.27 3.29 37.52
C ARG A 103 -4.02 4.66 38.14
N VAL A 104 -4.66 5.68 37.57
CA VAL A 104 -4.70 7.00 38.16
C VAL A 104 -5.38 6.84 39.51
N ASP A 105 -4.58 6.65 40.55
CA ASP A 105 -4.99 6.88 41.92
C ASP A 105 -5.31 8.37 42.00
N GLY A 106 -6.56 8.70 41.67
CA GLY A 106 -7.07 10.06 41.80
C GLY A 106 -6.83 10.54 43.22
N PRO A 107 -6.55 11.84 43.43
CA PRO A 107 -6.32 12.37 44.75
C PRO A 107 -7.57 12.09 45.61
N ARG A 108 -7.37 11.33 46.69
CA ARG A 108 -8.36 11.22 47.77
C ARG A 108 -8.60 12.63 48.30
N SER A 109 -9.72 13.24 47.95
CA SER A 109 -10.19 14.43 48.66
C SER A 109 -10.69 13.96 50.02
N ASP A 110 -9.81 14.08 51.02
CA ASP A 110 -10.04 13.79 52.44
C ASP A 110 -10.89 14.91 53.08
N ALA A 111 -12.09 15.15 52.55
CA ALA A 111 -13.00 16.20 53.02
C ALA A 111 -14.18 15.66 53.84
N ALA A 112 -14.02 14.47 54.42
CA ALA A 112 -15.07 13.80 55.19
C ALA A 112 -14.57 13.33 56.57
N GLU A 113 -13.70 14.07 57.26
CA GLU A 113 -13.44 13.78 58.67
C GLU A 113 -12.83 14.98 59.42
N ARG A 114 -13.66 15.98 59.76
CA ARG A 114 -13.46 16.77 60.98
C ARG A 114 -14.75 17.45 61.42
N GLY A 115 -15.55 16.70 62.15
CA GLY A 115 -16.38 17.32 63.18
C GLY A 115 -15.48 17.96 64.24
N GLN A 116 -15.67 19.25 64.50
CA GLN A 116 -15.32 19.90 65.75
C GLN A 116 -16.05 21.24 65.87
N SER A 117 -17.00 21.23 66.80
CA SER A 117 -17.69 22.25 67.57
C SER A 117 -16.98 23.61 67.75
N ALA A 118 -17.76 24.71 67.73
CA ALA A 118 -17.77 25.77 68.77
C ALA A 118 -18.79 26.89 68.42
N ASP A 119 -19.58 27.29 69.41
CA ASP A 119 -20.48 28.46 69.50
C ASP A 119 -19.97 29.78 68.90
N GLU A 120 -20.88 30.59 68.32
CA GLU A 120 -21.37 31.88 68.88
C GLU A 120 -22.62 32.37 68.13
#